data_AF-A0A3A1WZ20-F1
#
_entry.id   AF-A0A3A1WZ20-F1
#
_cell.length_a   1.000
_cell.length_b   1.000
_cell.length_c   1.000
_cell.angle_alpha   90.00
_cell.angle_beta   90.00
_cell.angle_gamma   90.00
#
_symmetry.space_group_name_H-M   'P 1'
#
loop_
_entity.id
_entity.type
_entity.pdbx_description
1 polymer ?
#
loop_
_entity_poly.entity_id
_entity_poly.type
_entity_poly.pdbx_seq_one_letter_code
_entity_poly.pdbx_strand_id
1 'polypeptide(L)'
;MQILNIIFNPVIVSVVVLCALSLAKLNVLLAMIVACVAGGIAGHLPLFGDGNHTIMALLCDGFSTNAQTALAYILLGTFAEAITATGLAQIISKKISKIIGTNKFILLAVLTVIACMSQNIVPVHIAYIPILIPPILQVMNKLKIDRRAAACCTAFGLEVPYIAIPFGFGLIFQTVIATNLSKNGMKVSVADVSAVNWYLGAAMLAALLFAVFVLYRKPREYETTEADTRAADAVVGPLTKAHYVTILAIIIVVVVQVISKDLSLSSLAGLTTMIIFGAIKWNDIDKQLMGGVKLMGLIAFVMLIAGGYANVIQATGGVEELVHLGVASMGQNKLVAAF
;
A
#
# COMPACT_ATOMS: atom_id res chain seq x y z
N MET A 1 40.77 7.76 -4.32
CA MET A 1 40.26 8.07 -2.97
C MET A 1 38.78 8.42 -2.97
N GLN A 2 38.28 9.35 -3.81
CA GLN A 2 36.85 9.72 -3.83
C GLN A 2 35.88 8.54 -4.06
N ILE A 3 36.16 7.64 -5.00
CA ILE A 3 35.30 6.46 -5.27
C ILE A 3 35.27 5.50 -4.07
N LEU A 4 36.40 5.34 -3.36
CA LEU A 4 36.45 4.45 -2.20
C LEU A 4 35.61 5.01 -1.04
N ASN A 5 35.66 6.33 -0.81
CA ASN A 5 34.82 7.00 0.20
C ASN A 5 33.33 6.90 -0.13
N ILE A 6 32.97 6.94 -1.42
CA ILE A 6 31.58 6.70 -1.85
C ILE A 6 31.14 5.28 -1.53
N ILE A 7 31.96 4.26 -1.86
CA ILE A 7 31.58 2.85 -1.64
C ILE A 7 31.42 2.53 -0.15
N PHE A 8 32.22 3.15 0.72
CA PHE A 8 32.14 2.99 2.17
C PHE A 8 31.18 3.97 2.85
N ASN A 9 30.44 4.78 2.10
CA ASN A 9 29.45 5.67 2.68
C ASN A 9 28.40 4.85 3.47
N PRO A 10 28.05 5.27 4.70
CA PRO A 10 27.14 4.52 5.57
C PRO A 10 25.78 4.19 4.92
N VAL A 11 25.25 5.10 4.11
CA VAL A 11 23.99 4.92 3.39
C VAL A 11 24.11 3.81 2.36
N ILE A 12 25.18 3.83 1.55
CA ILE A 12 25.42 2.85 0.49
C ILE A 12 25.62 1.46 1.10
N VAL A 13 26.44 1.35 2.14
CA VAL A 13 26.66 0.09 2.87
C VAL A 13 25.32 -0.45 3.37
N SER A 14 24.52 0.39 4.02
CA SER A 14 23.22 -0.02 4.57
C SER A 14 22.25 -0.50 3.49
N VAL A 15 22.09 0.25 2.40
CA VAL A 15 21.18 -0.09 1.29
C VAL A 15 21.62 -1.38 0.59
N VAL A 16 22.93 -1.56 0.35
CA VAL A 16 23.46 -2.79 -0.26
C VAL A 16 23.19 -4.00 0.63
N VAL A 17 23.41 -3.89 1.95
CA VAL A 17 23.10 -4.96 2.91
C VAL A 17 21.60 -5.26 2.90
N LEU A 18 20.74 -4.24 2.92
CA LEU A 18 19.29 -4.41 2.85
C LEU A 18 18.87 -5.16 1.59
N CYS A 19 19.37 -4.75 0.42
CA CYS A 19 19.07 -5.39 -0.85
C CYS A 19 19.58 -6.83 -0.91
N ALA A 20 20.83 -7.08 -0.48
CA ALA A 20 21.42 -8.42 -0.48
C ALA A 20 20.64 -9.39 0.42
N LEU A 21 20.29 -8.98 1.63
CA LEU A 21 19.50 -9.80 2.56
C LEU A 21 18.06 -10.04 2.06
N SER A 22 17.45 -9.02 1.46
CA SER A 22 16.11 -9.15 0.87
C SER A 22 16.12 -10.13 -0.32
N LEU A 23 17.15 -10.09 -1.16
CA LEU A 23 17.35 -11.05 -2.26
C LEU A 23 17.65 -12.46 -1.74
N ALA A 24 18.33 -12.58 -0.60
CA ALA A 24 18.54 -13.85 0.11
C ALA A 24 17.28 -14.39 0.80
N LYS A 25 16.10 -13.78 0.57
CA LYS A 25 14.80 -14.14 1.15
C LYS A 25 14.73 -14.01 2.67
N LEU A 26 15.58 -13.18 3.29
CA LEU A 26 15.40 -12.81 4.69
C LEU A 26 14.13 -11.94 4.83
N ASN A 27 13.42 -12.07 5.95
CA ASN A 27 12.27 -11.20 6.23
C ASN A 27 12.68 -9.73 6.19
N VAL A 28 11.90 -8.89 5.50
CA VAL A 28 12.18 -7.46 5.29
C VAL A 28 12.43 -6.73 6.61
N LEU A 29 11.66 -7.02 7.66
CA LEU A 29 11.84 -6.41 8.99
C LEU A 29 13.24 -6.68 9.54
N LEU A 30 13.68 -7.95 9.51
CA LEU A 30 15.00 -8.36 9.98
C LEU A 30 16.10 -7.78 9.09
N ALA A 31 15.91 -7.81 7.78
CA ALA A 31 16.84 -7.22 6.82
C ALA A 31 17.05 -5.72 7.08
N MET A 32 15.98 -4.97 7.38
CA MET A 32 16.06 -3.54 7.73
C MET A 32 16.81 -3.30 9.04
N ILE A 33 16.59 -4.11 10.07
CA ILE A 33 17.31 -3.96 11.35
C ILE A 33 18.81 -4.25 11.16
N VAL A 34 19.15 -5.32 10.45
CA VAL A 34 20.56 -5.68 10.19
C VAL A 34 21.23 -4.61 9.32
N ALA A 35 20.55 -4.13 8.28
CA ALA A 35 21.03 -3.03 7.44
C ALA A 35 21.22 -1.73 8.23
N CYS A 36 20.28 -1.40 9.12
CA CYS A 36 20.37 -0.25 10.02
C CYS A 36 21.63 -0.33 10.88
N VAL A 37 21.89 -1.49 11.47
CA VAL A 37 23.09 -1.74 12.27
C VAL A 37 24.36 -1.63 11.43
N ALA A 38 24.40 -2.24 10.26
CA ALA A 38 25.55 -2.16 9.35
C ALA A 38 25.84 -0.71 8.92
N GLY A 39 24.80 0.06 8.59
CA GLY A 39 24.91 1.48 8.27
C GLY A 39 25.39 2.31 9.45
N GLY A 40 24.83 2.10 10.64
CA GLY A 40 25.25 2.79 11.85
C GLY A 40 26.72 2.52 12.21
N ILE A 41 27.17 1.27 12.09
CA ILE A 41 28.59 0.90 12.31
C ILE A 41 29.49 1.58 11.27
N ALA A 42 29.10 1.58 10.00
CA ALA A 42 29.84 2.27 8.94
C ALA A 42 29.92 3.79 9.19
N GLY A 43 28.89 4.37 9.82
CA GLY A 43 28.87 5.77 10.27
C GLY A 43 29.53 6.01 11.63
N HIS A 44 30.24 5.03 12.18
CA HIS A 44 30.93 5.09 13.48
C HIS A 44 30.00 5.39 14.68
N LEU A 45 28.71 5.04 14.58
CA LEU A 45 27.78 5.13 15.70
C LEU A 45 28.02 4.00 16.71
N PRO A 46 27.92 4.28 18.02
CA PRO A 46 28.16 3.26 19.04
C PRO A 46 27.06 2.20 19.06
N LEU A 47 27.47 0.93 19.11
CA LEU A 47 26.57 -0.22 19.30
C LEU A 47 26.10 -0.36 20.75
N PHE A 48 27.01 -0.13 21.71
CA PHE A 48 26.80 -0.32 23.13
C PHE A 48 27.23 0.94 23.91
N GLY A 49 26.51 1.29 24.97
CA GLY A 49 26.82 2.42 25.87
C GLY A 49 25.58 2.98 26.57
N ASP A 50 25.79 3.80 27.60
CA ASP A 50 24.73 4.35 28.47
C ASP A 50 24.05 5.63 27.92
N GLY A 51 24.18 5.92 26.62
CA GLY A 51 23.72 7.18 26.00
C GLY A 51 22.61 7.01 24.96
N ASN A 52 21.83 8.08 24.73
CA ASN A 52 20.78 8.19 23.70
C ASN A 52 21.30 8.19 22.25
N HIS A 53 22.60 7.95 22.03
CA HIS A 53 23.23 7.96 20.71
C HIS A 53 23.66 6.58 20.22
N THR A 54 23.25 5.50 20.90
CA THR A 54 23.46 4.16 20.35
C THR A 54 22.59 3.93 19.13
N ILE A 55 23.02 3.03 18.24
CA ILE A 55 22.26 2.66 17.04
C ILE A 55 20.82 2.24 17.42
N MET A 56 20.66 1.45 18.47
CA MET A 56 19.34 1.00 18.92
C MET A 56 18.51 2.10 19.56
N ALA A 57 19.12 3.02 20.34
CA ALA A 57 18.40 4.17 20.87
C ALA A 57 17.87 5.06 19.73
N LEU A 58 18.72 5.39 18.76
CA LEU A 58 18.35 6.18 17.58
C LEU A 58 17.28 5.49 16.74
N LEU A 59 17.35 4.16 16.59
CA LEU A 59 16.33 3.37 15.89
C LEU A 59 14.98 3.50 16.61
N CYS A 60 14.94 3.29 17.93
CA CYS A 60 13.71 3.38 18.72
C CYS A 60 13.13 4.79 18.75
N ASP A 61 13.96 5.83 18.88
CA ASP A 61 13.53 7.23 18.88
C ASP A 61 12.83 7.61 17.55
N GLY A 62 13.30 7.05 16.43
CA GLY A 62 12.73 7.28 15.11
C GLY A 62 11.36 6.64 14.88
N PHE A 63 10.89 5.72 15.74
CA PHE A 63 9.57 5.08 15.57
C PHE A 63 8.43 6.09 15.56
N SER A 64 8.57 7.15 16.38
CA SER A 64 7.60 8.24 16.50
C SER A 64 7.26 8.89 15.15
N THR A 65 8.21 8.91 14.20
CA THR A 65 8.05 9.56 12.88
C THR A 65 6.95 8.91 12.05
N ASN A 66 6.79 7.59 12.15
CA ASN A 66 5.81 6.82 11.39
C ASN A 66 4.75 6.15 12.29
N ALA A 67 4.69 6.51 13.58
CA ALA A 67 3.79 5.88 14.54
C ALA A 67 2.31 6.05 14.17
N GLN A 68 1.91 7.24 13.72
CA GLN A 68 0.53 7.49 13.26
C GLN A 68 0.16 6.59 12.07
N THR A 69 1.08 6.42 11.12
CA THR A 69 0.89 5.53 9.96
C THR A 69 0.81 4.07 10.38
N ALA A 70 1.69 3.62 11.28
CA ALA A 70 1.67 2.25 11.79
C ALA A 70 0.35 1.93 12.51
N LEU A 71 -0.16 2.86 13.34
CA LEU A 71 -1.46 2.73 13.99
C LEU A 71 -2.60 2.64 12.97
N ALA A 72 -2.57 3.49 11.93
CA ALA A 72 -3.55 3.45 10.85
C ALA A 72 -3.57 2.09 10.13
N TYR A 73 -2.41 1.49 9.86
CA TYR A 73 -2.32 0.15 9.26
C TYR A 73 -2.96 -0.92 10.13
N ILE A 74 -2.73 -0.89 11.44
CA ILE A 74 -3.34 -1.87 12.37
C ILE A 74 -4.85 -1.71 12.39
N LEU A 75 -5.36 -0.50 12.61
CA LEU A 75 -6.80 -0.24 12.69
C LEU A 75 -7.52 -0.52 11.37
N LEU A 76 -6.91 -0.14 10.24
CA LEU A 76 -7.46 -0.42 8.92
C LEU A 76 -7.41 -1.92 8.60
N GLY A 77 -6.37 -2.63 9.04
CA GLY A 77 -6.30 -4.09 8.99
C GLY A 77 -7.42 -4.76 9.79
N THR A 78 -7.67 -4.30 11.01
CA THR A 78 -8.77 -4.80 11.85
C THR A 78 -10.13 -4.50 11.23
N PHE A 79 -10.31 -3.32 10.65
CA PHE A 79 -11.53 -2.97 9.92
C PHE A 79 -11.73 -3.84 8.67
N ALA A 80 -10.67 -4.09 7.91
CA ALA A 80 -10.69 -4.99 6.74
C ALA A 80 -11.02 -6.44 7.14
N GLU A 81 -10.44 -6.94 8.23
CA GLU A 81 -10.76 -8.25 8.78
C GLU A 81 -12.24 -8.32 9.19
N ALA A 82 -12.75 -7.31 9.89
CA ALA A 82 -14.16 -7.27 10.29
C ALA A 82 -15.11 -7.26 9.09
N ILE A 83 -14.83 -6.47 8.04
CA ILE A 83 -15.60 -6.49 6.80
C ILE A 83 -15.57 -7.89 6.17
N THR A 84 -14.41 -8.52 6.13
CA THR A 84 -14.23 -9.87 5.56
C THR A 84 -14.99 -10.92 6.37
N ALA A 85 -14.95 -10.83 7.70
CA ALA A 85 -15.65 -11.72 8.63
C ALA A 85 -17.17 -11.62 8.51
N THR A 86 -17.72 -10.44 8.15
CA THR A 86 -19.16 -10.30 7.91
C THR A 86 -19.63 -10.96 6.61
N GLY A 87 -18.73 -11.30 5.68
CA GLY A 87 -19.10 -11.86 4.38
C GLY A 87 -19.48 -10.80 3.33
N LEU A 88 -19.45 -9.51 3.68
CA LEU A 88 -19.86 -8.42 2.78
C LEU A 88 -18.96 -8.34 1.54
N ALA A 89 -17.64 -8.50 1.70
CA ALA A 89 -16.68 -8.44 0.59
C ALA A 89 -16.96 -9.54 -0.47
N GLN A 90 -17.32 -10.74 -0.02
CA GLN A 90 -17.69 -11.89 -0.84
C GLN A 90 -18.99 -11.61 -1.61
N ILE A 91 -19.99 -11.03 -0.93
CA ILE A 91 -21.29 -10.68 -1.54
C ILE A 91 -21.13 -9.61 -2.61
N ILE A 92 -20.40 -8.54 -2.31
CA ILE A 92 -20.13 -7.45 -3.25
C ILE A 92 -19.41 -8.00 -4.48
N SER A 93 -18.34 -8.78 -4.27
CA SER A 93 -17.56 -9.38 -5.35
C SER A 93 -18.41 -10.28 -6.25
N LYS A 94 -19.30 -11.10 -5.69
CA LYS A 94 -20.20 -11.96 -6.49
C LYS A 94 -21.31 -11.20 -7.20
N LYS A 95 -21.92 -10.19 -6.56
CA LYS A 95 -22.94 -9.36 -7.23
C LYS A 95 -22.34 -8.63 -8.42
N ILE A 96 -21.14 -8.09 -8.24
CA ILE A 96 -20.37 -7.45 -9.30
C ILE A 96 -20.07 -8.44 -10.43
N SER A 97 -19.63 -9.66 -10.14
CA SER A 97 -19.33 -10.65 -11.19
C SER A 97 -20.53 -10.97 -12.08
N LYS A 98 -21.77 -10.89 -11.55
CA LYS A 98 -23.01 -11.09 -12.32
C LYS A 98 -23.40 -9.89 -13.19
N ILE A 99 -23.04 -8.66 -12.78
CA ILE A 99 -23.32 -7.43 -13.53
C ILE A 99 -22.36 -7.30 -14.73
N ILE A 100 -21.17 -7.88 -14.60
CA ILE A 100 -20.16 -7.91 -15.66
C ILE A 100 -20.60 -8.89 -16.76
N GLY A 101 -21.28 -8.40 -17.81
CA GLY A 101 -21.66 -9.29 -18.91
C GLY A 101 -22.36 -8.67 -20.11
N THR A 102 -21.57 -8.16 -21.08
CA THR A 102 -21.83 -8.32 -22.54
C THR A 102 -20.70 -7.76 -23.43
N ASN A 103 -20.00 -6.70 -23.00
CA ASN A 103 -18.97 -6.03 -23.82
C ASN A 103 -17.58 -6.08 -23.15
N LYS A 104 -16.55 -6.42 -23.93
CA LYS A 104 -15.16 -6.51 -23.45
C LYS A 104 -14.65 -5.23 -22.79
N PHE A 105 -15.01 -4.06 -23.32
CA PHE A 105 -14.53 -2.78 -22.79
C PHE A 105 -15.27 -2.40 -21.50
N ILE A 106 -16.56 -2.76 -21.40
CA ILE A 106 -17.33 -2.57 -20.17
C ILE A 106 -16.75 -3.46 -19.07
N LEU A 107 -16.41 -4.72 -19.36
CA LEU A 107 -15.77 -5.61 -18.39
C LEU A 107 -14.46 -5.01 -17.86
N LEU A 108 -13.57 -4.56 -18.76
CA LEU A 108 -12.29 -3.97 -18.38
C LEU A 108 -12.46 -2.66 -17.60
N ALA A 109 -13.41 -1.82 -18.00
CA ALA A 109 -13.72 -0.57 -17.30
C ALA A 109 -14.27 -0.82 -15.90
N VAL A 110 -15.24 -1.72 -15.75
CA VAL A 110 -15.81 -2.10 -14.45
C VAL A 110 -14.72 -2.68 -13.56
N LEU A 111 -13.88 -3.59 -14.07
CA LEU A 111 -12.74 -4.14 -13.33
C LEU A 111 -11.78 -3.05 -12.84
N THR A 112 -11.48 -2.07 -13.70
CA THR A 112 -10.62 -0.93 -13.35
C THR A 112 -11.23 -0.09 -12.23
N VAL A 113 -12.51 0.27 -12.34
CA VAL A 113 -13.21 1.07 -11.32
C VAL A 113 -13.26 0.35 -9.98
N ILE A 114 -13.55 -0.95 -9.98
CA ILE A 114 -13.57 -1.76 -8.76
C ILE A 114 -12.18 -1.81 -8.14
N ALA A 115 -11.14 -2.05 -8.93
CA ALA A 115 -9.76 -2.02 -8.46
C ALA A 115 -9.44 -0.67 -7.77
N CYS A 116 -9.80 0.45 -8.39
CA CYS A 116 -9.66 1.79 -7.80
C CYS A 116 -10.38 1.95 -6.46
N MET A 117 -11.59 1.42 -6.33
CA MET A 117 -12.38 1.53 -5.11
C MET A 117 -11.93 0.55 -4.01
N SER A 118 -11.40 -0.62 -4.40
CA SER A 118 -11.10 -1.77 -3.52
C SER A 118 -9.93 -1.56 -2.55
N GLN A 119 -9.16 -0.50 -2.75
CA GLN A 119 -8.09 -0.11 -1.85
C GLN A 119 -8.43 1.22 -1.16
N ASN A 120 -8.98 2.20 -1.88
CA ASN A 120 -9.12 3.55 -1.33
C ASN A 120 -10.41 3.81 -0.56
N ILE A 121 -11.53 3.16 -0.94
CA ILE A 121 -12.83 3.36 -0.28
C ILE A 121 -13.11 2.25 0.72
N VAL A 122 -12.95 1.00 0.30
CA VAL A 122 -13.15 -0.16 1.16
C VAL A 122 -11.95 -1.07 0.99
N PRO A 123 -11.20 -1.44 2.06
CA PRO A 123 -9.99 -2.25 1.95
C PRO A 123 -10.32 -3.73 1.68
N VAL A 124 -10.91 -4.02 0.52
CA VAL A 124 -11.33 -5.37 0.09
C VAL A 124 -10.41 -5.95 -0.98
N HIS A 125 -9.32 -5.27 -1.34
CA HIS A 125 -8.44 -5.70 -2.42
C HIS A 125 -7.93 -7.14 -2.26
N ILE A 126 -7.64 -7.56 -1.02
CA ILE A 126 -7.19 -8.92 -0.66
C ILE A 126 -8.29 -9.97 -0.90
N ALA A 127 -9.55 -9.62 -0.63
CA ALA A 127 -10.68 -10.53 -0.78
C ALA A 127 -11.22 -10.56 -2.21
N TYR A 128 -11.33 -9.41 -2.89
CA TYR A 128 -11.99 -9.38 -4.20
C TYR A 128 -11.16 -10.04 -5.30
N ILE A 129 -9.82 -9.98 -5.31
CA ILE A 129 -9.03 -10.62 -6.38
C ILE A 129 -9.30 -12.13 -6.44
N PRO A 130 -9.14 -12.91 -5.34
CA PRO A 130 -9.39 -14.35 -5.40
C PRO A 130 -10.86 -14.72 -5.60
N ILE A 131 -11.81 -13.81 -5.30
CA ILE A 131 -13.25 -14.09 -5.42
C ILE A 131 -13.82 -13.65 -6.77
N LEU A 132 -13.43 -12.47 -7.26
CA LEU A 132 -13.98 -11.84 -8.46
C LEU A 132 -13.28 -12.35 -9.72
N ILE A 133 -11.96 -12.56 -9.69
CA ILE A 133 -11.19 -12.93 -10.89
C ILE A 133 -11.59 -14.31 -11.42
N PRO A 134 -11.70 -15.39 -10.62
CA PRO A 134 -12.00 -16.71 -11.18
C PRO A 134 -13.35 -16.78 -11.92
N PRO A 135 -14.48 -16.25 -11.40
CA PRO A 135 -15.75 -16.24 -12.13
C PRO A 135 -15.71 -15.46 -13.46
N ILE A 136 -14.93 -14.38 -13.55
CA ILE A 136 -14.85 -13.58 -14.78
C ILE A 136 -13.93 -14.23 -15.83
N LEU A 137 -13.09 -15.21 -15.48
CA LEU A 137 -12.25 -15.91 -16.46
C LEU A 137 -13.08 -16.55 -17.57
N GLN A 138 -14.23 -17.14 -17.23
CA GLN A 138 -15.16 -17.68 -18.23
C GLN A 138 -15.72 -16.60 -19.16
N VAL A 139 -16.08 -15.45 -18.59
CA VAL A 139 -16.61 -14.31 -19.35
C VAL A 139 -15.53 -13.74 -20.26
N MET A 140 -14.28 -13.65 -19.77
CA MET A 140 -13.12 -13.22 -20.54
C MET A 140 -12.81 -14.19 -21.69
N ASN A 141 -12.90 -15.50 -21.46
CA ASN A 141 -12.74 -16.51 -22.52
C ASN A 141 -13.81 -16.35 -23.60
N LYS A 142 -15.09 -16.21 -23.21
CA LYS A 142 -16.21 -15.99 -24.17
C LYS A 142 -16.03 -14.71 -25.00
N LEU A 143 -15.54 -13.64 -24.37
CA LEU A 143 -15.28 -12.35 -25.02
C LEU A 143 -13.91 -12.27 -25.73
N LYS A 144 -13.13 -13.36 -25.73
CA LYS A 144 -11.77 -13.46 -26.27
C LYS A 144 -10.84 -12.35 -25.78
N ILE A 145 -10.94 -11.96 -24.52
CA ILE A 145 -10.15 -10.90 -23.90
C ILE A 145 -8.77 -11.42 -23.53
N ASP A 146 -7.71 -10.71 -23.92
CA ASP A 146 -6.37 -11.01 -23.39
C ASP A 146 -6.32 -10.74 -21.88
N ARG A 147 -6.03 -11.78 -21.10
CA ARG A 147 -5.96 -11.71 -19.63
C ARG A 147 -4.92 -10.70 -19.12
N ARG A 148 -3.92 -10.35 -19.94
CA ARG A 148 -2.93 -9.31 -19.64
C ARG A 148 -3.56 -7.92 -19.61
N ALA A 149 -4.55 -7.64 -20.47
CA ALA A 149 -5.30 -6.37 -20.44
C ALA A 149 -6.04 -6.22 -19.10
N ALA A 150 -6.69 -7.27 -18.62
CA ALA A 150 -7.35 -7.28 -17.33
C ALA A 150 -6.35 -7.13 -16.16
N ALA A 151 -5.20 -7.79 -16.25
CA ALA A 151 -4.12 -7.60 -15.26
C ALA A 151 -3.62 -6.14 -15.23
N CYS A 152 -3.46 -5.49 -16.39
CA CYS A 152 -3.11 -4.07 -16.46
C CYS A 152 -4.20 -3.17 -15.86
N CYS A 153 -5.49 -3.45 -16.13
CA CYS A 153 -6.61 -2.74 -15.50
C CYS A 153 -6.59 -2.85 -13.98
N THR A 154 -6.38 -4.06 -13.46
CA THR A 154 -6.28 -4.32 -12.02
C THR A 154 -5.06 -3.65 -11.41
N ALA A 155 -3.88 -3.78 -12.03
CA ALA A 155 -2.65 -3.15 -11.56
C ALA A 155 -2.77 -1.62 -11.53
N PHE A 156 -3.26 -1.01 -12.62
CA PHE A 156 -3.54 0.42 -12.67
C PHE A 156 -4.49 0.84 -11.55
N GLY A 157 -5.61 0.13 -11.36
CA GLY A 157 -6.61 0.51 -10.37
C GLY A 157 -6.12 0.37 -8.94
N LEU A 158 -5.22 -0.56 -8.64
CA LEU A 158 -4.63 -0.71 -7.30
C LEU A 158 -3.53 0.34 -7.05
N GLU A 159 -2.72 0.66 -8.06
CA GLU A 159 -1.51 1.48 -7.90
C GLU A 159 -1.74 2.98 -8.11
N VAL A 160 -2.44 3.38 -9.18
CA VAL A 160 -2.56 4.80 -9.55
C VAL A 160 -3.32 5.63 -8.53
N PRO A 161 -4.49 5.19 -8.04
CA PRO A 161 -5.19 5.92 -6.99
C PRO A 161 -4.37 6.10 -5.71
N TYR A 162 -3.52 5.12 -5.37
CA TYR A 162 -2.61 5.21 -4.22
C TYR A 162 -1.57 6.32 -4.40
N ILE A 163 -1.06 6.51 -5.61
CA ILE A 163 -0.07 7.56 -5.92
C ILE A 163 -0.73 8.94 -6.03
N ALA A 164 -1.87 9.02 -6.73
CA ALA A 164 -2.42 10.28 -7.23
C ALA A 164 -3.57 10.85 -6.38
N ILE A 165 -4.26 10.05 -5.57
CA ILE A 165 -5.46 10.48 -4.81
C ILE A 165 -5.17 10.45 -3.31
N PRO A 166 -5.29 11.59 -2.58
CA PRO A 166 -5.07 11.68 -1.13
C PRO A 166 -6.25 11.09 -0.34
N PHE A 167 -6.62 9.84 -0.61
CA PHE A 167 -7.73 9.14 0.02
C PHE A 167 -7.38 7.68 0.28
N GLY A 168 -7.94 7.08 1.33
CA GLY A 168 -7.60 5.72 1.76
C GLY A 168 -6.10 5.52 1.95
N PHE A 169 -5.56 4.43 1.38
CA PHE A 169 -4.12 4.18 1.40
C PHE A 169 -3.30 5.25 0.66
N GLY A 170 -3.86 5.96 -0.32
CA GLY A 170 -3.15 7.06 -0.97
C GLY A 170 -2.89 8.24 -0.02
N LEU A 171 -3.79 8.49 0.93
CA LEU A 171 -3.55 9.45 2.00
C LEU A 171 -2.41 9.00 2.92
N ILE A 172 -2.28 7.70 3.22
CA ILE A 172 -1.13 7.16 3.96
C ILE A 172 0.18 7.46 3.21
N PHE A 173 0.23 7.09 1.92
CA PHE A 173 1.42 7.28 1.08
C PHE A 173 1.90 8.73 1.06
N GLN A 174 0.99 9.63 0.71
CA GLN A 174 1.32 11.04 0.56
C GLN A 174 1.65 11.69 1.90
N THR A 175 1.05 11.24 3.01
CA THR A 175 1.40 11.68 4.37
C THR A 175 2.82 11.24 4.73
N VAL A 176 3.20 9.99 4.46
CA VAL A 176 4.56 9.51 4.71
C VAL A 176 5.57 10.36 3.95
N ILE A 177 5.32 10.66 2.67
CA ILE A 177 6.20 11.51 1.87
C ILE A 177 6.28 12.94 2.44
N ALA A 178 5.13 13.59 2.67
CA ALA A 178 5.06 14.96 3.16
C ALA A 178 5.74 15.13 4.53
N THR A 179 5.49 14.20 5.46
CA THR A 179 6.10 14.19 6.80
C THR A 179 7.61 14.02 6.72
N ASN A 180 8.10 13.07 5.92
CA ASN A 180 9.53 12.83 5.83
C ASN A 180 10.26 13.96 5.10
N LEU A 181 9.69 14.56 4.03
CA LEU A 181 10.28 15.73 3.37
C LEU A 181 10.32 16.94 4.31
N SER A 182 9.23 17.19 5.05
CA SER A 182 9.15 18.28 6.03
C SER A 182 10.14 18.11 7.16
N LYS A 183 10.32 16.88 7.65
CA LYS A 183 11.34 16.55 8.67
C LYS A 183 12.76 16.84 8.19
N ASN A 184 13.02 16.69 6.88
CA ASN A 184 14.32 16.96 6.26
C ASN A 184 14.46 18.40 5.71
N GLY A 185 13.66 19.35 6.22
CA GLY A 185 13.83 20.78 5.94
C GLY A 185 13.04 21.33 4.74
N MET A 186 12.32 20.48 3.99
CA MET A 186 11.45 20.92 2.90
C MET A 186 9.99 20.90 3.35
N LYS A 187 9.43 22.07 3.70
CA LYS A 187 8.02 22.16 4.12
C LYS A 187 7.10 21.78 2.96
N VAL A 188 6.53 20.58 3.02
CA VAL A 188 5.67 19.99 1.99
C VAL A 188 4.39 19.51 2.66
N SER A 189 3.25 19.88 2.08
CA SER A 189 1.94 19.35 2.48
C SER A 189 1.54 18.16 1.61
N VAL A 190 0.56 17.38 2.07
CA VAL A 190 -0.06 16.30 1.28
C VAL A 190 -0.61 16.83 -0.06
N ALA A 191 -1.13 18.06 -0.08
CA ALA A 191 -1.64 18.68 -1.30
C ALA A 191 -0.54 18.91 -2.34
N ASP A 192 0.65 19.31 -1.90
CA ASP A 192 1.80 19.52 -2.78
C ASP A 192 2.26 18.19 -3.40
N VAL A 193 2.34 17.12 -2.59
CA VAL A 193 2.65 15.77 -3.08
C VAL A 193 1.61 15.31 -4.10
N SER A 194 0.32 15.49 -3.79
CA SER A 194 -0.77 15.12 -4.70
C SER A 194 -0.71 15.88 -6.02
N ALA A 195 -0.37 17.19 -5.99
CA ALA A 195 -0.31 18.03 -7.18
C ALA A 195 0.78 17.56 -8.15
N VAL A 196 1.94 17.16 -7.64
CA VAL A 196 3.05 16.63 -8.45
C VAL A 196 2.76 15.21 -8.93
N ASN A 197 2.21 14.37 -8.06
CA ASN A 197 1.92 12.97 -8.41
C ASN A 197 0.80 12.81 -9.44
N TRP A 198 -0.02 13.84 -9.67
CA TRP A 198 -1.07 13.78 -10.68
C TRP A 198 -0.52 13.55 -12.10
N TYR A 199 0.66 14.10 -12.42
CA TYR A 199 1.31 13.86 -13.70
C TYR A 199 1.69 12.39 -13.89
N LEU A 200 2.15 11.72 -12.82
CA LEU A 200 2.43 10.28 -12.82
C LEU A 200 1.14 9.48 -13.04
N GLY A 201 0.06 9.86 -12.35
CA GLY A 201 -1.25 9.24 -12.53
C GLY A 201 -1.78 9.38 -13.96
N ALA A 202 -1.62 10.54 -14.57
CA ALA A 202 -1.99 10.78 -15.97
C ALA A 202 -1.14 9.95 -16.94
N ALA A 203 0.18 9.84 -16.71
CA ALA A 203 1.06 9.01 -17.52
C ALA A 203 0.70 7.52 -17.43
N MET A 204 0.39 7.02 -16.23
CA MET A 204 -0.04 5.63 -16.03
C MET A 204 -1.43 5.37 -16.62
N LEU A 205 -2.32 6.38 -16.64
CA LEU A 205 -3.60 6.27 -17.35
C LEU A 205 -3.39 6.17 -18.86
N ALA A 206 -2.51 7.01 -19.43
CA ALA A 206 -2.13 6.91 -20.83
C ALA A 206 -1.53 5.54 -21.16
N ALA A 207 -0.69 4.99 -20.28
CA ALA A 207 -0.13 3.65 -20.41
C ALA A 207 -1.22 2.56 -20.36
N LEU A 208 -2.22 2.68 -19.49
CA LEU A 208 -3.37 1.77 -19.45
C LEU A 208 -4.17 1.83 -20.75
N LEU A 209 -4.48 3.03 -21.24
CA LEU A 209 -5.21 3.20 -22.50
C LEU A 209 -4.42 2.60 -23.66
N PHE A 210 -3.11 2.83 -23.72
CA PHE A 210 -2.25 2.20 -24.71
C PHE A 210 -2.25 0.66 -24.58
N ALA A 211 -2.15 0.12 -23.37
CA ALA A 211 -2.18 -1.30 -23.12
C ALA A 211 -3.50 -1.95 -23.59
N VAL A 212 -4.64 -1.33 -23.28
CA VAL A 212 -5.98 -1.86 -23.60
C VAL A 212 -6.35 -1.68 -25.07
N PHE A 213 -6.08 -0.51 -25.66
CA PHE A 213 -6.54 -0.17 -27.01
C PHE A 213 -5.53 -0.51 -28.11
N VAL A 214 -4.23 -0.62 -27.79
CA VAL A 214 -3.17 -0.88 -28.76
C VAL A 214 -2.50 -2.23 -28.51
N LEU A 215 -1.87 -2.42 -27.35
CA LEU A 215 -0.98 -3.57 -27.10
C LEU A 215 -1.74 -4.90 -27.01
N TYR A 216 -2.83 -4.93 -26.24
CA TYR A 216 -3.63 -6.14 -25.96
C TYR A 216 -5.00 -6.13 -26.64
N ARG A 217 -5.13 -5.40 -27.76
CA ARG A 217 -6.39 -5.28 -28.50
C ARG A 217 -6.85 -6.58 -29.17
N LYS A 218 -5.87 -7.43 -29.56
CA LYS A 218 -6.13 -8.63 -30.38
C LYS A 218 -6.92 -9.67 -29.58
N PRO A 219 -7.92 -10.33 -30.20
CA PRO A 219 -8.66 -11.39 -29.54
C PRO A 219 -7.73 -12.55 -29.21
N ARG A 220 -7.92 -13.17 -28.05
CA ARG A 220 -7.12 -14.32 -27.60
C ARG A 220 -8.01 -15.44 -27.12
N GLU A 221 -7.70 -16.65 -27.57
CA GLU A 221 -8.39 -17.86 -27.16
C GLU A 221 -7.61 -18.54 -26.04
N TYR A 222 -8.34 -18.96 -25.01
CA TYR A 222 -7.80 -19.66 -23.86
C TYR A 222 -8.60 -20.95 -23.68
N GLU A 223 -7.92 -22.00 -23.24
CA GLU A 223 -8.58 -23.23 -22.80
C GLU A 223 -9.43 -22.93 -21.57
N THR A 224 -10.67 -23.44 -21.56
CA THR A 224 -11.57 -23.31 -20.42
C THR A 224 -11.37 -24.54 -19.54
N THR A 225 -10.95 -24.33 -18.30
CA THR A 225 -10.65 -25.41 -17.36
C THR A 225 -11.84 -25.66 -16.42
N GLU A 226 -11.93 -26.85 -15.82
CA GLU A 226 -12.98 -27.17 -14.84
C GLU A 226 -12.94 -26.27 -13.58
N ALA A 227 -11.80 -25.65 -13.30
CA ALA A 227 -11.67 -24.65 -12.23
C ALA A 227 -12.48 -23.37 -12.55
N ASP A 228 -12.64 -23.03 -13.83
CA ASP A 228 -13.39 -21.86 -14.27
C ASP A 228 -14.91 -22.04 -14.09
N THR A 229 -15.44 -23.28 -14.20
CA THR A 229 -16.88 -23.60 -14.05
C THR A 229 -17.34 -23.67 -12.61
N ARG A 230 -16.57 -24.28 -11.70
CA ARG A 230 -17.00 -24.44 -10.29
C ARG A 230 -17.04 -23.13 -9.50
N ALA A 231 -16.25 -22.13 -9.89
CA ALA A 231 -16.19 -20.83 -9.21
C ALA A 231 -17.44 -19.95 -9.42
N ALA A 232 -18.21 -20.16 -10.50
CA ALA A 232 -19.41 -19.39 -10.81
C ALA A 232 -20.58 -19.67 -9.83
N ASP A 233 -20.63 -20.88 -9.25
CA ASP A 233 -21.81 -21.41 -8.54
C ASP A 233 -21.79 -21.27 -7.03
N ALA A 234 -20.78 -20.64 -6.42
CA ALA A 234 -20.70 -20.49 -4.95
C ALA A 234 -21.88 -19.69 -4.39
N VAL A 235 -22.93 -20.35 -3.88
CA VAL A 235 -24.18 -19.73 -3.41
C VAL A 235 -23.87 -18.69 -2.33
N VAL A 236 -24.29 -17.45 -2.57
CA VAL A 236 -24.17 -16.36 -1.59
C VAL A 236 -25.57 -16.02 -1.12
N GLY A 237 -25.79 -16.10 0.19
CA GLY A 237 -27.07 -15.82 0.83
C GLY A 237 -27.52 -14.35 0.74
N PRO A 238 -28.75 -14.05 1.18
CA PRO A 238 -29.31 -12.69 1.17
C PRO A 238 -28.53 -11.74 2.10
N LEU A 239 -28.72 -10.43 1.89
CA LEU A 239 -28.14 -9.42 2.78
C LEU A 239 -28.75 -9.52 4.19
N THR A 240 -27.92 -9.82 5.19
CA THR A 240 -28.29 -9.83 6.61
C THR A 240 -28.15 -8.45 7.25
N LYS A 241 -28.68 -8.29 8.47
CA LYS A 241 -28.52 -7.07 9.28
C LYS A 241 -27.04 -6.65 9.43
N ALA A 242 -26.13 -7.61 9.60
CA ALA A 242 -24.69 -7.35 9.73
C ALA A 242 -24.10 -6.67 8.50
N HIS A 243 -24.56 -7.03 7.29
CA HIS A 243 -24.10 -6.38 6.06
C HIS A 243 -24.54 -4.91 5.98
N TYR A 244 -25.80 -4.60 6.34
CA TYR A 244 -26.27 -3.22 6.35
C TYR A 244 -25.52 -2.35 7.36
N VAL A 245 -25.24 -2.89 8.55
CA VAL A 245 -24.41 -2.21 9.56
C VAL A 245 -22.99 -2.00 9.04
N THR A 246 -22.42 -2.97 8.33
CA THR A 246 -21.07 -2.85 7.75
C THR A 246 -21.03 -1.78 6.65
N ILE A 247 -22.06 -1.69 5.81
CA ILE A 247 -22.21 -0.61 4.81
C ILE A 247 -22.30 0.75 5.51
N LEU A 248 -23.08 0.86 6.58
CA LEU A 248 -23.15 2.08 7.39
C LEU A 248 -21.78 2.44 7.97
N ALA A 249 -21.03 1.46 8.50
CA ALA A 249 -19.69 1.67 9.02
C ALA A 249 -18.72 2.18 7.94
N ILE A 250 -18.79 1.64 6.71
CA ILE A 250 -18.00 2.13 5.57
C ILE A 250 -18.34 3.59 5.27
N ILE A 251 -19.63 3.96 5.25
CA ILE A 251 -20.04 5.34 5.02
C ILE A 251 -19.47 6.26 6.12
N ILE A 252 -19.55 5.83 7.38
CA ILE A 252 -18.99 6.59 8.51
C ILE A 252 -17.47 6.75 8.38
N VAL A 253 -16.74 5.70 8.00
CA VAL A 253 -15.30 5.78 7.75
C VAL A 253 -15.01 6.83 6.68
N VAL A 254 -15.70 6.79 5.55
CA VAL A 254 -15.51 7.74 4.45
C VAL A 254 -15.79 9.17 4.92
N VAL A 255 -16.90 9.40 5.61
CA VAL A 255 -17.27 10.74 6.12
C VAL A 255 -16.25 11.26 7.12
N VAL A 256 -15.88 10.45 8.12
CA VAL A 256 -14.89 10.84 9.14
C VAL A 256 -13.55 11.10 8.48
N GLN A 257 -13.12 10.25 7.54
CA GLN A 257 -11.86 10.41 6.83
C GLN A 257 -11.78 11.72 6.04
N VAL A 258 -12.85 12.10 5.34
CA VAL A 258 -12.89 13.36 4.57
C VAL A 258 -12.80 14.58 5.50
N ILE A 259 -13.44 14.52 6.67
CA ILE A 259 -13.47 15.63 7.63
C ILE A 259 -12.15 15.72 8.42
N SER A 260 -11.72 14.60 9.02
CA SER A 260 -10.56 14.57 9.92
C SER A 260 -9.23 14.52 9.19
N LYS A 261 -9.22 14.02 7.95
CA LYS A 261 -8.00 13.63 7.21
C LYS A 261 -7.10 12.66 8.01
N ASP A 262 -7.67 11.94 8.97
CA ASP A 262 -6.98 10.98 9.82
C ASP A 262 -7.58 9.59 9.64
N LEU A 263 -6.75 8.67 9.13
CA LEU A 263 -7.19 7.30 8.89
C LEU A 263 -7.44 6.53 10.18
N SER A 264 -6.57 6.68 11.19
CA SER A 264 -6.70 5.99 12.46
C SER A 264 -8.05 6.32 13.10
N LEU A 265 -8.42 7.60 13.12
CA LEU A 265 -9.71 8.04 13.63
C LEU A 265 -10.89 7.50 12.81
N SER A 266 -10.78 7.53 11.48
CA SER A 266 -11.84 7.01 10.60
C SER A 266 -12.07 5.51 10.78
N SER A 267 -10.99 4.71 10.82
CA SER A 267 -11.06 3.26 11.03
C SER A 267 -11.61 2.93 12.42
N LEU A 268 -11.23 3.69 13.44
CA LEU A 268 -11.79 3.53 14.78
C LEU A 268 -13.30 3.82 14.81
N ALA A 269 -13.76 4.87 14.13
CA ALA A 269 -15.18 5.19 14.03
C ALA A 269 -15.98 4.07 13.31
N GLY A 270 -15.42 3.51 12.24
CA GLY A 270 -15.97 2.34 11.54
C GLY A 270 -16.08 1.11 12.45
N LEU A 271 -15.00 0.75 13.13
CA LEU A 271 -14.97 -0.37 14.06
C LEU A 271 -15.96 -0.19 15.21
N THR A 272 -15.99 1.00 15.79
CA THR A 272 -16.93 1.36 16.87
C THR A 272 -18.38 1.20 16.42
N THR A 273 -18.69 1.66 15.20
CA THR A 273 -20.03 1.46 14.60
C THR A 273 -20.34 -0.02 14.47
N MET A 274 -19.41 -0.82 13.94
CA MET A 274 -19.65 -2.27 13.78
C MET A 274 -19.86 -2.99 15.12
N ILE A 275 -19.20 -2.54 16.19
CA ILE A 275 -19.37 -3.09 17.54
C ILE A 275 -20.73 -2.67 18.13
N ILE A 276 -21.06 -1.38 18.13
CA ILE A 276 -22.29 -0.85 18.74
C ILE A 276 -23.55 -1.43 18.09
N PHE A 277 -23.57 -1.51 16.76
CA PHE A 277 -24.73 -2.01 16.01
C PHE A 277 -24.74 -3.54 15.83
N GLY A 278 -23.78 -4.25 16.42
CA GLY A 278 -23.76 -5.72 16.51
C GLY A 278 -23.37 -6.45 15.22
N ALA A 279 -22.63 -5.79 14.32
CA ALA A 279 -21.95 -6.49 13.22
C ALA A 279 -20.73 -7.28 13.71
N ILE A 280 -20.05 -6.78 14.75
CA ILE A 280 -19.03 -7.50 15.52
C ILE A 280 -19.63 -7.84 16.87
N LYS A 281 -19.65 -9.13 17.24
CA LYS A 281 -20.05 -9.53 18.58
C LYS A 281 -18.97 -9.12 19.57
N TRP A 282 -19.36 -8.74 20.78
CA TRP A 282 -18.42 -8.32 21.84
C TRP A 282 -17.30 -9.35 22.09
N ASN A 283 -17.66 -10.64 22.11
CA ASN A 283 -16.71 -11.73 22.32
C ASN A 283 -15.78 -11.99 21.13
N ASP A 284 -16.09 -11.44 19.94
CA ASP A 284 -15.29 -11.60 18.73
C ASP A 284 -14.35 -10.40 18.49
N ILE A 285 -14.37 -9.35 19.33
CA ILE A 285 -13.54 -8.15 19.15
C ILE A 285 -12.05 -8.50 19.12
N ASP A 286 -11.57 -9.27 20.09
CA ASP A 286 -10.16 -9.69 20.14
C ASP A 286 -9.76 -10.51 18.90
N LYS A 287 -10.67 -11.36 18.43
CA LYS A 287 -10.46 -12.14 17.21
C LYS A 287 -10.32 -11.23 15.99
N GLN A 288 -11.14 -10.19 15.86
CA GLN A 288 -11.02 -9.22 14.76
C GLN A 288 -9.71 -8.43 14.86
N LEU A 289 -9.33 -8.00 16.07
CA LEU A 289 -8.09 -7.27 16.31
C LEU A 289 -6.86 -8.11 15.94
N MET A 290 -6.80 -9.36 16.41
CA MET A 290 -5.74 -10.31 16.06
C MET A 290 -5.68 -10.60 14.56
N GLY A 291 -6.82 -10.75 13.89
CA GLY A 291 -6.87 -10.92 12.44
C GLY A 291 -6.34 -9.69 11.71
N GLY A 292 -6.71 -8.49 12.16
CA GLY A 292 -6.16 -7.23 11.64
C GLY A 292 -4.65 -7.10 11.80
N VAL A 293 -4.12 -7.45 12.99
CA VAL A 293 -2.67 -7.49 13.25
C VAL A 293 -1.99 -8.54 12.38
N LYS A 294 -2.61 -9.70 12.13
CA LYS A 294 -2.07 -10.70 11.21
C LYS A 294 -2.00 -10.20 9.77
N LEU A 295 -2.99 -9.43 9.31
CA LEU A 295 -3.03 -8.89 7.95
C LEU A 295 -2.04 -7.74 7.73
N MET A 296 -1.95 -6.81 8.69
CA MET A 296 -1.26 -5.52 8.49
C MET A 296 -0.16 -5.22 9.52
N GLY A 297 -0.04 -6.01 10.58
CA GLY A 297 0.93 -5.78 11.66
C GLY A 297 2.37 -5.83 11.19
N LEU A 298 2.73 -6.74 10.29
CA LEU A 298 4.07 -6.77 9.69
C LEU A 298 4.39 -5.45 8.98
N ILE A 299 3.44 -4.92 8.19
CA ILE A 299 3.61 -3.66 7.46
C ILE A 299 3.71 -2.49 8.45
N ALA A 300 2.86 -2.46 9.48
CA ALA A 300 2.92 -1.44 10.53
C ALA A 300 4.29 -1.42 11.23
N PHE A 301 4.84 -2.58 11.59
CA PHE A 301 6.17 -2.69 12.18
C PHE A 301 7.27 -2.27 11.20
N VAL A 302 7.18 -2.66 9.92
CA VAL A 302 8.12 -2.21 8.89
C VAL A 302 8.11 -0.67 8.77
N MET A 303 6.94 -0.02 8.87
CA MET A 303 6.84 1.43 8.86
C MET A 303 7.52 2.08 10.09
N LEU A 304 7.37 1.51 11.29
CA LEU A 304 8.08 1.98 12.49
C LEU A 304 9.60 1.85 12.34
N ILE A 305 10.08 0.67 11.93
CA ILE A 305 11.50 0.42 11.68
C ILE A 305 12.02 1.34 10.58
N ALA A 306 11.25 1.65 9.55
CA ALA A 306 11.66 2.59 8.51
C ALA A 306 11.91 4.01 9.05
N GLY A 307 11.07 4.49 9.99
CA GLY A 307 11.28 5.76 10.68
C GLY A 307 12.56 5.75 11.54
N GLY A 308 12.79 4.64 12.26
CA GLY A 308 14.02 4.40 13.01
C GLY A 308 15.27 4.34 12.13
N TYR A 309 15.19 3.58 11.04
CA TYR A 309 16.25 3.42 10.05
C TYR A 309 16.66 4.77 9.48
N ALA A 310 15.69 5.60 9.08
CA ALA A 310 15.96 6.95 8.59
C ALA A 310 16.69 7.81 9.65
N ASN A 311 16.29 7.70 10.92
CA ASN A 311 16.92 8.43 12.02
C ASN A 311 18.39 8.00 12.24
N VAL A 312 18.67 6.70 12.21
CA VAL A 312 20.05 6.17 12.31
C VAL A 312 20.89 6.65 11.13
N ILE A 313 20.37 6.52 9.90
CA ILE A 313 21.10 6.92 8.70
C ILE A 313 21.38 8.43 8.68
N GLN A 314 20.43 9.27 9.10
CA GLN A 314 20.67 10.71 9.28
C GLN A 314 21.78 10.97 10.31
N ALA A 315 21.76 10.28 11.45
CA ALA A 315 22.77 10.44 12.49
C ALA A 315 24.20 10.03 12.06
N THR A 316 24.34 9.21 10.99
CA THR A 316 25.66 8.87 10.44
C THR A 316 26.33 10.03 9.68
N GLY A 317 25.58 11.06 9.26
CA GLY A 317 26.08 12.12 8.36
C GLY A 317 26.35 11.67 6.92
N GLY A 318 26.10 10.39 6.60
CA GLY A 318 26.34 9.84 5.26
C GLY A 318 25.41 10.42 4.20
N VAL A 319 24.23 10.92 4.59
CA VAL A 319 23.27 11.56 3.67
C VAL A 319 23.82 12.88 3.15
N GLU A 320 24.34 13.73 4.03
CA GLU A 320 24.95 15.02 3.68
C GLU A 320 26.14 14.85 2.74
N GLU A 321 26.98 13.85 2.99
CA GLU A 321 28.11 13.53 2.12
C GLU A 321 27.64 13.16 0.70
N LEU A 322 26.64 12.28 0.58
CA LEU A 322 26.09 11.91 -0.72
C LEU A 322 25.40 13.08 -1.43
N VAL A 323 24.68 13.93 -0.69
CA VAL A 323 24.05 15.12 -1.25
C VAL A 323 25.11 16.10 -1.78
N HIS A 324 26.17 16.35 -1.01
CA HIS A 324 27.25 17.24 -1.43
C HIS A 324 27.96 16.71 -2.68
N LEU A 325 28.24 15.40 -2.73
CA LEU A 325 28.82 14.74 -3.91
C LEU A 325 27.87 14.78 -5.11
N GLY A 326 26.56 14.56 -4.89
CA GLY A 326 25.52 14.68 -5.90
C GLY A 326 25.50 16.07 -6.53
N VAL A 327 25.41 17.12 -5.71
CA VAL A 327 25.42 18.52 -6.17
C VAL A 327 26.73 18.86 -6.90
N ALA A 328 27.88 18.44 -6.37
CA ALA A 328 29.18 18.67 -7.01
C ALA A 328 29.30 17.98 -8.38
N SER A 329 28.72 16.79 -8.53
CA SER A 329 28.75 16.02 -9.79
C SER A 329 27.74 16.52 -10.83
N MET A 330 26.56 16.97 -10.41
CA MET A 330 25.51 17.50 -11.28
C MET A 330 25.81 18.93 -11.77
N GLY A 331 26.58 19.71 -10.99
CA GLY A 331 26.93 21.09 -11.31
C GLY A 331 25.70 21.99 -11.48
N GLN A 332 25.69 22.84 -12.51
CA GLN A 332 24.56 23.73 -12.86
C GLN A 332 23.64 23.14 -13.95
N ASN A 333 23.85 21.89 -14.37
CA ASN A 333 23.13 21.33 -15.51
C ASN A 333 21.75 20.79 -15.07
N LYS A 334 20.70 21.57 -15.33
CA LYS A 334 19.30 21.22 -15.01
C LYS A 334 18.84 19.90 -15.63
N LEU A 335 19.38 19.49 -16.79
CA LEU A 335 19.03 18.21 -17.42
C LEU A 335 19.62 17.02 -16.67
N VAL A 336 20.85 17.15 -16.16
CA VAL A 336 21.51 16.11 -15.36
C VAL A 336 20.92 16.06 -13.94
N ALA A 337 20.48 17.21 -13.41
CA ALA A 337 19.81 17.27 -12.11
C ALA A 337 18.33 16.80 -12.16
N ALA A 338 17.71 16.76 -13.35
CA ALA A 338 16.34 16.30 -13.53
C ALA A 338 16.22 14.79 -13.85
N PHE A 339 17.34 14.13 -14.13
CA PHE A 339 17.44 12.69 -14.41
C PHE A 339 18.05 11.95 -13.22
#